data_AF-A0A932YPR0-F1
#
_entry.id   AF-A0A932YPR0-F1
#
_cell.length_a   1.000
_cell.length_b   1.000
_cell.length_c   1.000
_cell.angle_alpha   90.00
_cell.angle_beta   90.00
_cell.angle_gamma   90.00
#
_symmetry.space_group_name_H-M   'P 1'
#
loop_
_entity.id
_entity.type
_entity.pdbx_description
1 polymer ?
#
loop_
_entity_poly.entity_id
_entity_poly.type
_entity_poly.pdbx_seq_one_letter_code
_entity_poly.pdbx_strand_id
1 'polypeptide(L)'
;MEREARRAARGALIRQLRLENAAIQRVQAKPPLGVTAVVPQIADQILELPREVPESRQITYAVVIMRERIRTLRKEGDETVQAVAVRTGSSVDTIRSAELGRRIPNAKTLVMLAKAYNTSVSFLVGEVHDRRQDAVERVSELPLNETITGLVRQRGLHLSDLSISSALSPDLLLKIQTGSSPGLLILEKLAFGLGVPIGRLFGEQPIKKQ
;
A
#
# COMPACT_ATOMS: atom_id res chain seq x y z
N MET A 1 43.72 -30.09 -23.99
CA MET A 1 44.00 -29.27 -22.79
C MET A 1 42.91 -28.23 -22.49
N GLU A 2 42.56 -27.32 -23.40
CA GLU A 2 41.60 -26.23 -23.08
C GLU A 2 40.14 -26.71 -22.82
N ARG A 3 39.70 -27.78 -23.50
CA ARG A 3 38.36 -28.37 -23.29
C ARG A 3 38.23 -29.11 -21.94
N GLU A 4 39.31 -29.65 -21.41
CA GLU A 4 39.34 -30.30 -20.09
C GLU A 4 39.36 -29.27 -18.97
N ALA A 5 40.11 -28.17 -19.13
CA ALA A 5 40.10 -27.04 -18.20
C ALA A 5 38.69 -26.42 -18.06
N ARG A 6 37.96 -26.24 -19.17
CA ARG A 6 36.58 -25.73 -19.15
C ARG A 6 35.59 -26.71 -18.53
N ARG A 7 35.78 -28.03 -18.71
CA ARG A 7 34.96 -29.07 -18.05
C ARG A 7 35.22 -29.13 -16.55
N ALA A 8 36.48 -29.02 -16.12
CA ALA A 8 36.86 -28.95 -14.72
C ALA A 8 36.31 -27.70 -14.03
N ALA A 9 36.40 -26.53 -14.67
CA ALA A 9 35.86 -25.27 -14.14
C ALA A 9 34.33 -25.30 -14.00
N ARG A 10 33.62 -25.88 -14.98
CA ARG A 10 32.15 -26.05 -14.91
C ARG A 10 31.75 -27.04 -13.80
N GLY A 11 32.54 -28.10 -13.61
CA GLY A 11 32.34 -29.06 -12.51
C GLY A 11 32.56 -28.44 -11.12
N ALA A 12 33.55 -27.55 -10.99
CA ALA A 12 33.81 -26.80 -9.76
C ALA A 12 32.68 -25.81 -9.45
N LEU A 13 32.20 -25.07 -10.45
CA LEU A 13 31.09 -24.11 -10.30
C LEU A 13 29.79 -24.80 -9.86
N ILE A 14 29.48 -25.97 -10.41
CA ILE A 14 28.28 -26.75 -10.01
C ILE A 14 28.40 -27.29 -8.58
N ARG A 15 29.60 -27.67 -8.13
CA ARG A 15 29.83 -28.06 -6.73
C ARG A 15 29.70 -26.87 -5.79
N GLN A 16 30.21 -25.70 -6.19
CA GLN A 16 30.11 -24.47 -5.42
C GLN A 16 28.65 -24.02 -5.26
N LEU A 17 27.87 -24.02 -6.34
CA LEU A 17 26.44 -23.69 -6.31
C LEU A 17 25.61 -24.70 -5.49
N ARG A 18 26.01 -25.98 -5.45
CA ARG A 18 25.36 -26.98 -4.58
C ARG A 18 25.71 -26.80 -3.10
N LEU A 19 26.94 -26.37 -2.78
CA LEU A 19 27.34 -26.05 -1.41
C LEU A 19 26.66 -24.78 -0.90
N GLU A 20 26.53 -23.75 -1.74
CA GLU A 20 25.82 -22.51 -1.40
C GLU A 20 24.32 -22.75 -1.19
N ASN A 21 23.66 -23.53 -2.07
CA ASN A 21 22.25 -23.86 -1.89
C ASN A 21 22.00 -24.77 -0.67
N ALA A 22 22.94 -25.67 -0.33
CA ALA A 22 22.86 -26.48 0.89
C ALA A 22 23.09 -25.64 2.18
N ALA A 23 23.90 -24.56 2.09
CA ALA A 23 24.05 -23.61 3.19
C ALA A 23 22.77 -22.78 3.40
N ILE A 24 22.11 -22.35 2.32
CA ILE A 24 20.85 -21.60 2.38
C ILE A 24 19.70 -22.45 2.96
N GLN A 25 19.64 -23.75 2.62
CA GLN A 25 18.63 -24.66 3.18
C GLN A 25 18.89 -25.04 4.65
N ARG A 26 20.11 -24.88 5.17
CA ARG A 26 20.43 -25.06 6.60
C ARG A 26 20.10 -23.83 7.46
N VAL A 27 20.09 -22.63 6.87
CA VAL A 27 19.70 -21.38 7.57
C VAL A 27 18.18 -21.29 7.82
N GLN A 28 17.37 -22.11 7.15
CA GLN A 28 15.91 -22.17 7.38
C GLN A 28 15.48 -23.09 8.54
N ALA A 29 16.42 -23.69 9.30
CA ALA A 29 16.09 -24.42 10.52
C ALA A 29 16.23 -23.52 11.77
N LYS A 30 15.09 -23.04 12.27
CA LYS A 30 14.77 -22.49 13.61
C LYS A 30 15.95 -21.95 14.46
N PRO A 31 16.02 -20.63 14.76
CA PRO A 31 17.09 -20.10 15.61
C PRO A 31 16.83 -20.33 17.11
N PRO A 32 17.87 -20.68 17.91
CA PRO A 32 17.91 -20.41 19.34
C PRO A 32 18.38 -18.97 19.60
N LEU A 33 17.94 -18.46 20.75
CA LEU A 33 18.16 -17.10 21.28
C LEU A 33 19.65 -16.79 21.54
N GLY A 34 20.10 -15.57 21.23
CA GLY A 34 21.38 -15.03 21.71
C GLY A 34 22.03 -13.92 20.87
N VAL A 35 21.73 -12.67 21.21
CA VAL A 35 22.22 -11.34 20.74
C VAL A 35 23.77 -11.28 20.66
N THR A 36 24.45 -10.62 19.72
CA THR A 36 24.60 -9.14 19.61
C THR A 36 25.46 -8.71 18.39
N ALA A 37 24.95 -7.80 17.56
CA ALA A 37 25.70 -6.71 16.91
C ALA A 37 24.70 -5.63 16.45
N VAL A 38 24.96 -4.39 16.85
CA VAL A 38 24.06 -3.21 16.89
C VAL A 38 24.45 -2.26 15.74
N VAL A 39 23.50 -1.73 14.94
CA VAL A 39 23.06 -0.30 14.84
C VAL A 39 22.42 -0.10 13.44
N PRO A 40 21.32 0.69 13.21
CA PRO A 40 20.16 1.04 14.07
C PRO A 40 18.78 0.99 13.34
N GLN A 41 17.78 0.23 13.82
CA GLN A 41 16.74 0.65 14.79
C GLN A 41 15.62 1.63 14.36
N ILE A 42 15.12 1.58 13.11
CA ILE A 42 13.73 2.05 12.83
C ILE A 42 12.90 1.03 12.04
N ALA A 43 13.50 0.25 11.14
CA ALA A 43 12.76 -0.75 10.35
C ALA A 43 12.19 -1.90 11.21
N ASP A 44 12.92 -2.34 12.24
CA ASP A 44 12.51 -3.45 13.11
C ASP A 44 11.62 -3.03 14.29
N GLN A 45 11.44 -1.72 14.52
CA GLN A 45 10.54 -1.21 15.57
C GLN A 45 9.13 -0.92 15.05
N ILE A 46 8.91 -1.01 13.74
CA ILE A 46 7.57 -1.00 13.18
C ILE A 46 7.13 -2.46 13.06
N LEU A 47 6.30 -2.87 14.02
CA LEU A 47 5.43 -4.05 13.95
C LEU A 47 6.10 -5.43 14.14
N GLU A 48 6.51 -5.76 15.37
CA GLU A 48 6.12 -7.08 15.89
C GLU A 48 4.59 -7.08 16.05
N LEU A 49 3.89 -7.29 14.93
CA LEU A 49 2.46 -7.54 14.96
C LEU A 49 2.20 -8.77 15.82
N PRO A 50 1.27 -8.73 16.79
CA PRO A 50 0.75 -9.96 17.36
C PRO A 50 0.26 -10.83 16.21
N ARG A 51 0.74 -12.08 16.14
CA ARG A 51 0.48 -13.01 15.04
C ARG A 51 -1.01 -13.35 14.86
N GLU A 52 -1.85 -12.89 15.78
CA GLU A 52 -3.30 -12.86 15.65
C GLU A 52 -3.77 -11.44 16.00
N VAL A 53 -3.91 -10.59 14.98
CA VAL A 53 -4.63 -9.33 15.11
C VAL A 53 -6.12 -9.69 15.08
N PRO A 54 -6.88 -9.51 16.18
CA PRO A 54 -8.32 -9.76 16.16
C PRO A 54 -8.95 -8.90 15.05
N GLU A 55 -9.87 -9.46 14.26
CA GLU A 55 -10.49 -8.84 13.07
C GLU A 55 -11.03 -7.42 13.34
N SER A 56 -11.37 -7.11 14.60
CA SER A 56 -11.78 -5.79 15.08
C SER A 56 -10.72 -4.69 15.02
N ARG A 57 -9.45 -5.00 14.72
CA ARG A 57 -8.32 -4.03 14.63
C ARG A 57 -7.76 -3.78 13.23
N GLN A 58 -8.28 -4.42 12.18
CA GLN A 58 -7.71 -4.25 10.83
C GLN A 58 -8.02 -2.88 10.20
N ILE A 59 -9.07 -2.17 10.65
CA ILE A 59 -9.57 -0.90 10.09
C ILE A 59 -8.75 0.34 10.58
N THR A 60 -7.52 0.16 11.09
CA THR A 60 -6.68 1.29 11.57
C THR A 60 -5.31 1.34 10.90
N TYR A 61 -4.90 0.29 10.18
CA TYR A 61 -3.55 0.19 9.67
C TYR A 61 -3.28 1.14 8.49
N ALA A 62 -4.21 1.30 7.53
CA ALA A 62 -3.97 2.20 6.41
C ALA A 62 -3.86 3.66 6.85
N VAL A 63 -4.65 4.09 7.86
CA VAL A 63 -4.57 5.46 8.39
C VAL A 63 -3.20 5.73 9.03
N VAL A 64 -2.69 4.78 9.82
CA VAL A 64 -1.39 4.91 10.47
C VAL A 64 -0.26 4.87 9.44
N ILE A 65 -0.30 3.97 8.46
CA ILE A 65 0.71 3.90 7.41
C ILE A 65 0.70 5.18 6.57
N MET A 66 -0.48 5.64 6.18
CA MET A 66 -0.66 6.83 5.35
C MET A 66 -0.12 8.09 6.02
N ARG A 67 -0.41 8.32 7.30
CA ARG A 67 0.09 9.53 7.98
C ARG A 67 1.62 9.55 8.04
N GLU A 68 2.26 8.41 8.28
CA GLU A 68 3.71 8.31 8.34
C GLU A 68 4.32 8.48 6.94
N ARG A 69 3.72 7.89 5.91
CA ARG A 69 4.17 8.05 4.53
C ARG A 69 4.10 9.49 4.05
N ILE A 70 3.01 10.21 4.31
CA ILE A 70 2.91 11.65 3.99
C ILE A 70 4.03 12.43 4.67
N ARG A 71 4.23 12.18 5.97
CA ARG A 71 5.26 12.88 6.76
C ARG A 71 6.66 12.60 6.23
N THR A 72 6.95 11.35 5.86
CA THR A 72 8.23 10.94 5.28
C THR A 72 8.45 11.59 3.93
N LEU A 73 7.48 11.50 3.01
CA LEU A 73 7.56 12.10 1.67
C LEU A 73 7.81 13.61 1.73
N ARG A 74 7.16 14.31 2.67
CA ARG A 74 7.40 15.74 2.87
C ARG A 74 8.84 16.02 3.33
N LYS A 75 9.35 15.24 4.28
CA LYS A 75 10.71 15.40 4.80
C LYS A 75 11.78 15.06 3.76
N GLU A 76 11.55 14.03 2.94
CA GLU A 76 12.44 13.68 1.81
C GLU A 76 12.54 14.80 0.78
N GLY A 77 11.49 15.61 0.64
CA GLY A 77 11.49 16.81 -0.21
C GLY A 77 11.97 18.08 0.49
N ASP A 78 12.43 18.01 1.74
CA ASP A 78 12.79 19.17 2.59
C ASP A 78 11.69 20.26 2.66
N GLU A 79 10.43 19.86 2.52
CA GLU A 79 9.31 20.81 2.48
C GLU A 79 8.71 21.06 3.88
N THR A 80 8.31 22.31 4.12
CA THR A 80 7.47 22.63 5.29
C THR A 80 6.01 22.26 5.02
N VAL A 81 5.22 22.06 6.08
CA VAL A 81 3.76 21.84 5.94
C VAL A 81 3.10 23.00 5.20
N GLN A 82 3.58 24.24 5.42
CA GLN A 82 3.12 25.43 4.71
C GLN A 82 3.38 25.33 3.20
N ALA A 83 4.59 24.91 2.82
CA ALA A 83 4.97 24.79 1.40
C ALA A 83 4.09 23.76 0.68
N VAL A 84 3.86 22.59 1.29
CA VAL A 84 2.95 21.57 0.74
C VAL A 84 1.53 22.11 0.62
N ALA A 85 1.03 22.81 1.63
CA ALA A 85 -0.31 23.39 1.62
C ALA A 85 -0.50 24.36 0.44
N VAL A 86 0.44 25.28 0.23
CA VAL A 86 0.44 26.22 -0.91
C VAL A 86 0.50 25.45 -2.23
N ARG A 87 1.43 24.51 -2.37
CA ARG A 87 1.63 23.71 -3.59
C ARG A 87 0.42 22.87 -3.98
N THR A 88 -0.34 22.40 -2.98
CA THR A 88 -1.53 21.57 -3.18
C THR A 88 -2.84 22.36 -3.21
N GLY A 89 -2.80 23.68 -3.00
CA GLY A 89 -4.01 24.50 -2.86
C GLY A 89 -4.86 24.12 -1.65
N SER A 90 -4.26 23.51 -0.62
CA SER A 90 -4.92 23.10 0.62
C SER A 90 -4.60 24.04 1.78
N SER A 91 -5.38 23.95 2.85
CA SER A 91 -5.02 24.60 4.11
C SER A 91 -3.91 23.84 4.83
N VAL A 92 -3.09 24.58 5.57
CA VAL A 92 -2.02 24.05 6.44
C VAL A 92 -2.60 23.04 7.43
N ASP A 93 -3.77 23.34 7.99
CA ASP A 93 -4.46 22.47 8.92
C ASP A 93 -4.91 21.16 8.28
N THR A 94 -5.26 21.16 6.99
CA THR A 94 -5.61 19.93 6.26
C THR A 94 -4.40 19.01 6.16
N ILE A 95 -3.25 19.54 5.74
CA ILE A 95 -2.01 18.76 5.61
C ILE A 95 -1.53 18.30 6.99
N ARG A 96 -1.50 19.19 7.98
CA ARG A 96 -1.12 18.87 9.36
C ARG A 96 -2.03 17.82 9.98
N SER A 97 -3.35 17.93 9.81
CA SER A 97 -4.29 16.97 10.38
C SER A 97 -4.18 15.60 9.73
N ALA A 98 -3.85 15.53 8.43
CA ALA A 98 -3.56 14.29 7.74
C ALA A 98 -2.26 13.64 8.27
N GLU A 99 -1.15 14.40 8.39
CA GLU A 99 0.12 13.91 8.93
C GLU A 99 0.02 13.45 10.40
N LEU A 100 -0.84 14.08 11.19
CA LEU A 100 -1.05 13.71 12.59
C LEU A 100 -2.12 12.62 12.76
N GLY A 101 -2.83 12.24 11.70
CA GLY A 101 -3.98 11.35 11.78
C GLY A 101 -5.17 11.90 12.59
N ARG A 102 -5.20 13.21 12.86
CA ARG A 102 -6.31 13.87 13.58
C ARG A 102 -7.59 13.91 12.74
N ARG A 103 -7.44 13.94 11.42
CA ARG A 103 -8.53 13.88 10.46
C ARG A 103 -8.22 12.82 9.42
N ILE A 104 -9.17 11.92 9.20
CA ILE A 104 -9.07 10.89 8.17
C ILE A 104 -9.29 11.56 6.80
N PRO A 105 -8.30 11.48 5.88
CA PRO A 105 -8.44 12.03 4.54
C PRO A 105 -9.59 11.38 3.78
N ASN A 106 -10.27 12.18 2.95
CA ASN A 106 -11.25 11.66 2.00
C ASN A 106 -10.59 11.32 0.66
N ALA A 107 -11.35 10.67 -0.23
CA ALA A 107 -10.90 10.30 -1.56
C ALA A 107 -10.23 11.45 -2.33
N LYS A 108 -10.83 12.64 -2.31
CA LYS A 108 -10.27 13.84 -2.98
C LYS A 108 -8.92 14.25 -2.39
N THR A 109 -8.81 14.28 -1.07
CA THR A 109 -7.55 14.59 -0.37
C THR A 109 -6.47 13.55 -0.67
N LEU A 110 -6.80 12.26 -0.72
CA LEU A 110 -5.85 11.20 -1.07
C LEU A 110 -5.31 11.36 -2.48
N VAL A 111 -6.17 11.62 -3.47
CA VAL A 111 -5.75 11.85 -4.86
C VAL A 111 -4.86 13.10 -4.96
N MET A 112 -5.24 14.18 -4.28
CA MET A 112 -4.46 15.41 -4.24
C MET A 112 -3.05 15.15 -3.67
N LEU A 113 -2.94 14.45 -2.53
CA LEU A 113 -1.64 14.11 -1.92
C LEU A 113 -0.82 13.18 -2.82
N ALA A 114 -1.46 12.18 -3.44
CA ALA A 114 -0.80 11.26 -4.35
C ALA A 114 -0.17 12.02 -5.55
N LYS A 115 -0.94 12.93 -6.15
CA LYS A 115 -0.45 13.82 -7.21
C LYS A 115 0.68 14.73 -6.72
N ALA A 116 0.52 15.34 -5.55
CA ALA A 116 1.51 16.24 -4.97
C ALA A 116 2.87 15.54 -4.77
N TYR A 117 2.88 14.31 -4.27
CA TYR A 117 4.12 13.59 -4.03
C TYR A 117 4.57 12.74 -5.20
N ASN A 118 3.91 12.81 -6.37
CA ASN A 118 4.17 11.97 -7.53
C ASN A 118 4.27 10.49 -7.14
N THR A 119 3.17 9.99 -6.58
CA THR A 119 3.00 8.63 -6.07
C THR A 119 1.55 8.18 -6.28
N SER A 120 1.26 6.90 -6.07
CA SER A 120 -0.09 6.35 -6.16
C SER A 120 -0.83 6.44 -4.82
N VAL A 121 -2.17 6.30 -4.87
CA VAL A 121 -2.94 6.12 -3.64
C VAL A 121 -2.58 4.78 -2.99
N SER A 122 -2.35 3.73 -3.78
CA SER A 122 -1.88 2.42 -3.30
C SER A 122 -0.63 2.53 -2.43
N PHE A 123 0.35 3.34 -2.85
CA PHE A 123 1.53 3.64 -2.04
C PHE A 123 1.21 4.57 -0.88
N LEU A 124 0.29 5.53 -0.97
CA LEU A 124 -0.03 6.30 0.24
C LEU A 124 -0.66 5.43 1.34
N VAL A 125 -1.55 4.49 0.98
CA VAL A 125 -2.35 3.75 1.96
C VAL A 125 -1.70 2.48 2.51
N GLY A 126 -0.56 2.03 1.97
CA GLY A 126 0.14 0.85 2.48
C GLY A 126 0.14 -0.38 1.57
N GLU A 127 -0.56 -0.34 0.44
CA GLU A 127 -0.73 -1.52 -0.43
C GLU A 127 0.56 -1.87 -1.18
N VAL A 128 1.32 -0.85 -1.55
CA VAL A 128 2.66 -1.01 -2.15
C VAL A 128 3.71 -0.65 -1.10
N HIS A 129 4.69 -1.51 -0.86
CA HIS A 129 5.70 -1.31 0.20
C HIS A 129 6.85 -0.41 -0.25
N ASP A 130 7.33 -0.61 -1.48
CA ASP A 130 8.44 0.12 -2.07
C ASP A 130 7.93 1.11 -3.12
N ARG A 131 8.25 2.39 -2.97
CA ARG A 131 7.88 3.44 -3.93
C ARG A 131 8.43 3.17 -5.34
N ARG A 132 9.55 2.46 -5.47
CA ARG A 132 10.11 2.07 -6.79
C ARG A 132 9.26 1.00 -7.47
N GLN A 133 8.50 0.24 -6.69
CA GLN A 133 7.55 -0.76 -7.16
C GLN A 133 6.16 -0.17 -7.34
N ASP A 134 5.98 1.12 -7.07
CA ASP A 134 4.76 1.89 -7.32
C ASP A 134 4.55 2.20 -8.81
N ALA A 135 4.96 1.25 -9.65
CA ALA A 135 4.70 1.20 -11.06
C ALA A 135 3.22 0.89 -11.25
N VAL A 136 2.40 1.91 -11.04
CA VAL A 136 0.95 1.87 -11.18
C VAL A 136 0.57 2.65 -12.42
N GLU A 137 -0.18 2.01 -13.31
CA GLU A 137 -0.83 2.70 -14.41
C GLU A 137 -2.20 3.19 -13.93
N ARG A 138 -2.47 4.50 -14.08
CA ARG A 138 -3.85 5.00 -14.01
C ARG A 138 -4.53 4.66 -15.31
N VAL A 139 -5.25 3.55 -15.32
CA VAL A 139 -5.95 3.03 -16.51
C VAL A 139 -7.28 3.74 -16.74
N SER A 140 -7.74 4.54 -15.77
CA SER A 140 -9.03 5.21 -15.81
C SER A 140 -8.98 6.53 -15.02
N GLU A 141 -9.36 7.63 -15.67
CA GLU A 141 -9.60 8.95 -15.04
C GLU A 141 -11.05 9.11 -14.56
N LEU A 142 -11.85 8.03 -14.60
CA LEU A 142 -13.24 8.05 -14.16
C LEU A 142 -13.34 8.48 -12.68
N PRO A 143 -14.40 9.23 -12.33
CA PRO A 143 -14.62 9.58 -10.94
C PRO A 143 -14.88 8.33 -10.09
N LEU A 144 -14.65 8.45 -8.79
CA LEU A 144 -14.74 7.35 -7.83
C LEU A 144 -16.07 6.59 -7.91
N ASN A 145 -17.18 7.32 -8.04
CA ASN A 145 -18.52 6.74 -8.08
C ASN A 145 -18.76 5.86 -9.32
N GLU A 146 -18.26 6.30 -10.49
CA GLU A 146 -18.33 5.52 -11.72
C GLU A 146 -17.41 4.31 -11.66
N THR A 147 -16.20 4.46 -11.09
CA THR A 147 -15.27 3.34 -10.89
C THR A 147 -15.87 2.27 -9.98
N ILE A 148 -16.47 2.66 -8.84
CA ILE A 148 -17.17 1.73 -7.94
C ILE A 148 -18.31 1.03 -8.69
N THR A 149 -19.14 1.79 -9.42
CA THR A 149 -20.27 1.23 -10.18
C THR A 149 -19.80 0.22 -11.23
N GLY A 150 -18.70 0.52 -11.93
CA GLY A 150 -18.07 -0.40 -12.87
C GLY A 150 -17.57 -1.68 -12.19
N LEU A 151 -16.90 -1.56 -11.04
CA LEU A 151 -16.40 -2.72 -10.29
C LEU A 151 -17.52 -3.62 -9.75
N VAL A 152 -18.63 -3.04 -9.28
CA VAL A 152 -19.82 -3.76 -8.84
C VAL A 152 -20.39 -4.59 -10.00
N ARG A 153 -20.58 -3.96 -11.16
CA ARG A 153 -21.08 -4.64 -12.38
C ARG A 153 -20.12 -5.73 -12.86
N GLN A 154 -18.82 -5.44 -12.89
CA GLN A 154 -17.79 -6.40 -13.30
C GLN A 154 -17.81 -7.67 -12.44
N ARG A 155 -18.19 -7.54 -11.16
CA ARG A 155 -18.30 -8.67 -10.24
C ARG A 155 -19.67 -9.34 -10.23
N GLY A 156 -20.63 -8.85 -11.01
CA GLY A 156 -22.00 -9.37 -10.99
C GLY A 156 -22.70 -9.17 -9.64
N LEU A 157 -22.26 -8.18 -8.85
CA LEU A 157 -22.85 -7.87 -7.54
C LEU A 157 -24.00 -6.88 -7.68
N HIS A 158 -25.04 -7.04 -6.86
CA HIS A 158 -26.00 -5.97 -6.60
C HIS A 158 -25.53 -5.03 -5.50
N LEU A 159 -26.12 -3.84 -5.43
CA LEU A 159 -25.78 -2.86 -4.38
C LEU A 159 -26.08 -3.39 -2.97
N SER A 160 -27.11 -4.23 -2.82
CA SER A 160 -27.43 -4.95 -1.60
C SER A 160 -26.30 -5.87 -1.16
N ASP A 161 -25.67 -6.57 -2.10
CA ASP A 161 -24.56 -7.51 -1.83
C ASP A 161 -23.33 -6.73 -1.38
N LEU A 162 -23.08 -5.56 -2.00
CA LEU A 162 -22.02 -4.65 -1.57
C LEU A 162 -22.29 -4.10 -0.15
N SER A 163 -23.52 -3.74 0.17
CA SER A 163 -23.89 -3.27 1.52
C SER A 163 -23.56 -4.30 2.58
N ILE A 164 -23.93 -5.57 2.34
CA ILE A 164 -23.65 -6.68 3.25
C ILE A 164 -22.14 -6.92 3.36
N SER A 165 -21.45 -7.10 2.23
CA SER A 165 -20.02 -7.44 2.22
C SER A 165 -19.10 -6.33 2.75
N SER A 166 -19.46 -5.05 2.58
CA SER A 166 -18.70 -3.91 3.10
C SER A 166 -19.13 -3.48 4.52
N ALA A 167 -20.21 -4.05 5.06
CA ALA A 167 -20.86 -3.58 6.29
C ALA A 167 -21.11 -2.06 6.28
N LEU A 168 -21.60 -1.54 5.15
CA LEU A 168 -22.00 -0.15 4.95
C LEU A 168 -23.50 -0.08 4.69
N SER A 169 -24.17 0.98 5.18
CA SER A 169 -25.60 1.15 4.93
C SER A 169 -25.91 1.43 3.46
N PRO A 170 -27.06 0.97 2.95
CA PRO A 170 -27.49 1.26 1.57
C PRO A 170 -27.53 2.76 1.26
N ASP A 171 -27.99 3.59 2.19
CA ASP A 171 -28.04 5.05 2.05
C ASP A 171 -26.66 5.68 1.84
N LEU A 172 -25.65 5.19 2.57
CA LEU A 172 -24.28 5.68 2.42
C LEU A 172 -23.71 5.28 1.06
N LEU A 173 -23.97 4.05 0.60
CA LEU A 173 -23.55 3.60 -0.72
C LEU A 173 -24.21 4.43 -1.83
N LEU A 174 -25.50 4.73 -1.70
CA LEU A 174 -26.21 5.57 -2.65
C LEU A 174 -25.61 6.99 -2.70
N LYS A 175 -25.31 7.59 -1.55
CA LYS A 175 -24.61 8.89 -1.47
C LYS A 175 -23.25 8.85 -2.18
N ILE A 176 -22.50 7.76 -2.05
CA ILE A 176 -21.21 7.60 -2.73
C ILE A 176 -21.41 7.47 -4.23
N GLN A 177 -22.40 6.70 -4.68
CA GLN A 177 -22.73 6.55 -6.11
C GLN A 177 -23.20 7.87 -6.75
N THR A 178 -23.84 8.74 -5.98
CA THR A 178 -24.25 10.08 -6.44
C THR A 178 -23.16 11.14 -6.30
N GLY A 179 -21.94 10.76 -5.89
CA GLY A 179 -20.75 11.62 -5.94
C GLY A 179 -20.24 12.14 -4.61
N SER A 180 -20.75 11.65 -3.47
CA SER A 180 -20.12 11.91 -2.17
C SER A 180 -18.69 11.37 -2.15
N SER A 181 -17.78 12.12 -1.54
CA SER A 181 -16.37 11.72 -1.40
C SER A 181 -16.15 11.06 -0.02
N PRO A 182 -16.13 9.72 0.06
CA PRO A 182 -15.95 9.00 1.32
C PRO A 182 -14.56 9.21 1.94
N GLY A 183 -14.48 9.03 3.26
CA GLY A 183 -13.23 8.95 4.03
C GLY A 183 -12.47 7.63 3.79
N LEU A 184 -11.17 7.59 4.10
CA LEU A 184 -10.33 6.39 3.96
C LEU A 184 -10.92 5.13 4.62
N LEU A 185 -11.52 5.23 5.80
CA LEU A 185 -12.14 4.07 6.46
C LEU A 185 -13.32 3.48 5.66
N ILE A 186 -14.10 4.34 5.00
CA ILE A 186 -15.21 3.89 4.16
C ILE A 186 -14.66 3.30 2.86
N LEU A 187 -13.58 3.87 2.32
CA LEU A 187 -12.87 3.34 1.16
C LEU A 187 -12.29 1.94 1.45
N GLU A 188 -11.71 1.71 2.63
CA GLU A 188 -11.26 0.38 3.08
C GLU A 188 -12.41 -0.63 3.07
N LYS A 189 -13.55 -0.27 3.67
CA LYS A 189 -14.74 -1.13 3.71
C LYS A 189 -15.28 -1.42 2.31
N LEU A 190 -15.32 -0.43 1.42
CA LEU A 190 -15.71 -0.62 0.03
C LEU A 190 -14.76 -1.54 -0.72
N ALA A 191 -13.45 -1.31 -0.60
CA ALA A 191 -12.41 -2.12 -1.22
C ALA A 191 -12.51 -3.58 -0.75
N PHE A 192 -12.68 -3.78 0.56
CA PHE A 192 -12.90 -5.09 1.18
C PHE A 192 -14.16 -5.78 0.64
N GLY A 193 -15.32 -5.11 0.66
CA GLY A 193 -16.57 -5.68 0.15
C GLY A 193 -16.53 -6.00 -1.34
N LEU A 194 -15.76 -5.21 -2.11
CA LEU A 194 -15.50 -5.48 -3.52
C LEU A 194 -14.38 -6.50 -3.74
N GLY A 195 -13.64 -6.94 -2.72
CA GLY A 195 -12.47 -7.80 -2.89
C GLY A 195 -11.42 -7.21 -3.84
N VAL A 196 -11.15 -5.90 -3.73
CA VAL A 196 -10.09 -5.19 -4.47
C VAL A 196 -9.16 -4.44 -3.53
N PRO A 197 -7.94 -4.11 -3.97
CA PRO A 197 -7.14 -3.05 -3.36
C PRO A 197 -7.86 -1.69 -3.39
N ILE A 198 -7.62 -0.82 -2.42
CA ILE A 198 -8.06 0.57 -2.36
C ILE A 198 -7.62 1.32 -3.61
N GLY A 199 -6.38 1.12 -4.09
CA GLY A 199 -5.90 1.73 -5.33
C GLY A 199 -6.82 1.51 -6.52
N ARG A 200 -7.41 0.30 -6.64
CA ARG A 200 -8.34 -0.03 -7.73
C ARG A 200 -9.57 0.86 -7.76
N LEU A 201 -10.00 1.41 -6.62
CA LEU A 201 -11.11 2.38 -6.55
C LEU A 201 -10.77 3.70 -7.23
N PHE A 202 -9.47 3.99 -7.41
CA PHE A 202 -8.93 5.17 -8.08
C PHE A 202 -8.43 4.87 -9.50
N GLY A 203 -8.85 3.73 -10.08
CA GLY A 203 -8.44 3.33 -11.43
C GLY A 203 -6.99 2.82 -11.54
N GLU A 204 -6.32 2.58 -10.41
CA GLU A 204 -4.93 2.13 -10.35
C GLU A 204 -4.84 0.64 -10.69
N GLN A 205 -3.92 0.31 -11.61
CA GLN A 205 -3.56 -1.07 -11.97
C GLN A 205 -2.07 -1.31 -11.76
N PRO A 206 -1.66 -2.46 -11.22
CA PRO A 206 -0.25 -2.84 -11.22
C PRO A 206 0.22 -3.03 -12.66
N ILE A 207 1.34 -2.39 -13.03
CA ILE A 207 1.96 -2.59 -14.34
C ILE A 207 2.45 -4.02 -14.42
N LYS A 208 1.84 -4.83 -15.29
CA LYS A 208 2.32 -6.18 -15.59
C LYS A 208 3.67 -6.05 -16.31
N LYS A 209 4.77 -6.41 -15.65
CA LYS A 209 6.06 -6.59 -16.32
C LYS A 209 5.88 -7.72 -17.34
N GLN A 210 5.98 -7.37 -18.62
CA GLN A 210 5.97 -8.31 -19.75
C GLN A 210 7.21 -9.21 -19.72
#